data_AF-A0A821DHX4-F1
#
_entry.id   AF-A0A821DHX4-F1
#
_cell.length_a   1.000
_cell.length_b   1.000
_cell.length_c   1.000
_cell.angle_alpha   90.00
_cell.angle_beta   90.00
_cell.angle_gamma   90.00
#
_symmetry.space_group_name_H-M   'P 1'
#
loop_
_entity.id
_entity.type
_entity.pdbx_description
1 polymer ?
#
loop_
_entity_poly.entity_id
_entity_poly.type
_entity_poly.pdbx_seq_one_letter_code
_entity_poly.pdbx_strand_id
1 'polypeptide(L)' 'MTCEYYGRYIDDVFITWNKSENVLKQILENANTWHTNIKLEYKIGKSLPFLDILLSNNNGTLSTSVYHKPAAEPYV' A
#
# COMPACT_ATOMS: atom_id res chain seq x y z
N MET A 1 7.49 16.75 1.22
CA MET A 1 6.97 15.42 0.84
C MET A 1 5.69 15.23 1.65
N THR A 2 4.51 15.55 1.11
CA THR A 2 3.26 15.51 1.89
C THR A 2 2.46 14.30 1.44
N CYS A 3 2.82 13.16 2.03
CA CYS A 3 1.87 12.08 2.24
C CYS A 3 0.83 12.61 3.23
N GLU A 4 -0.47 12.57 2.90
CA GLU A 4 -1.51 13.10 3.79
C GLU A 4 -1.80 12.14 4.93
N TYR A 5 -1.59 10.84 4.72
CA TYR A 5 -1.82 9.82 5.71
C TYR A 5 -0.78 8.71 5.61
N TYR A 6 -0.09 8.46 6.73
CA TYR A 6 0.87 7.38 6.90
C TYR A 6 0.37 6.44 7.99
N GLY A 7 0.21 5.16 7.63
CA GLY A 7 -0.06 4.08 8.56
C GLY A 7 1.07 3.06 8.53
N ARG A 8 1.44 2.52 9.69
CA ARG A 8 2.42 1.43 9.79
C ARG A 8 2.01 0.45 10.88
N TYR A 9 2.10 -0.83 10.57
CA TYR A 9 1.95 -1.94 11.50
C TYR A 9 3.09 -2.93 11.28
N ILE A 10 4.06 -2.96 12.21
CA ILE A 10 5.29 -3.75 12.10
C ILE A 10 5.99 -3.48 10.76
N ASP A 11 5.90 -4.40 9.81
CA ASP A 11 6.56 -4.29 8.51
C ASP A 11 5.59 -3.83 7.40
N ASP A 12 4.28 -3.83 7.66
CA ASP A 12 3.28 -3.36 6.73
C ASP A 12 3.15 -1.83 6.81
N VAL A 13 3.30 -1.16 5.66
CA VAL A 13 3.19 0.29 5.54
C VAL A 13 2.11 0.65 4.52
N PHE A 14 1.29 1.63 4.88
CA PHE A 14 0.30 2.26 4.01
C PHE A 14 0.54 3.76 3.93
N ILE A 15 0.45 4.31 2.72
CA ILE A 15 0.57 5.75 2.47
C ILE A 15 -0.50 6.23 1.50
N THR A 16 -0.97 7.47 1.67
CA THR A 16 -1.70 8.19 0.62
C THR A 16 -0.76 9.08 -0.18
N TRP A 17 -1.08 9.26 -1.47
CA TRP A 17 -0.21 9.99 -2.39
C TRP A 17 -1.02 10.86 -3.34
N ASN A 18 -0.68 12.15 -3.37
CA ASN A 18 -1.41 13.17 -4.14
C ASN A 18 -0.63 13.70 -5.35
N LYS A 19 0.53 13.10 -5.68
CA LYS A 19 1.27 13.41 -6.91
C LYS A 19 1.09 12.30 -7.93
N SER A 20 1.76 12.42 -9.08
CA SER A 20 1.73 11.37 -10.09
C SER A 20 2.26 10.05 -9.55
N GLU A 21 1.64 8.97 -10.01
CA GLU A 21 2.05 7.59 -9.71
C GLU A 21 3.49 7.32 -10.17
N ASN A 22 3.93 7.93 -11.28
CA ASN A 22 5.29 7.75 -11.80
C ASN A 22 6.36 8.25 -10.82
N VAL A 23 6.13 9.40 -10.18
CA VAL A 23 7.05 9.94 -9.16
C VAL A 23 7.09 9.02 -7.94
N LEU A 24 5.95 8.44 -7.56
CA LEU A 24 5.89 7.48 -6.46
C LEU A 24 6.69 6.21 -6.77
N LYS A 25 6.53 5.66 -7.98
CA LYS A 25 7.29 4.49 -8.44
C LYS A 25 8.79 4.74 -8.40
N GLN A 26 9.26 5.89 -8.91
CA GLN A 26 10.68 6.26 -8.83
C GLN A 26 11.21 6.32 -7.39
N ILE A 27 10.42 6.85 -6.45
CA ILE A 27 10.80 6.90 -5.04
C ILE A 27 10.90 5.49 -4.44
N LEU A 28 9.94 4.61 -4.74
CA LEU A 28 9.90 3.23 -4.24
C LEU A 28 11.02 2.37 -4.85
N GLU A 29 11.32 2.55 -6.13
CA GLU A 29 12.45 1.92 -6.81
C GLU A 29 13.78 2.36 -6.20
N ASN A 30 13.96 3.67 -5.96
CA ASN A 30 15.15 4.18 -5.28
C ASN A 30 15.24 3.69 -3.82
N ALA A 31 14.12 3.59 -3.11
CA ALA A 31 14.12 3.05 -1.75
C ALA A 31 14.55 1.56 -1.73
N ASN A 32 14.18 0.81 -2.76
CA ASN A 32 14.59 -0.57 -2.95
C ASN A 32 16.09 -0.75 -3.26
N THR A 33 16.82 0.31 -3.60
CA THR A 33 18.29 0.24 -3.76
C THR A 33 19.05 0.60 -2.49
N TRP A 34 18.36 1.09 -1.45
CA TRP A 34 19.01 1.63 -0.25
C TRP A 34 19.72 0.58 0.60
N HIS A 35 19.18 -0.64 0.68
CA HIS A 35 19.76 -1.70 1.50
C HIS A 35 19.72 -3.05 0.77
N THR A 36 20.88 -3.70 0.65
CA THR A 36 21.06 -4.92 -0.14
C THR A 36 20.19 -6.09 0.31
N ASN A 37 19.84 -6.15 1.60
CA ASN A 37 19.07 -7.25 2.18
C ASN A 37 17.60 -6.89 2.49
N ILE A 38 17.15 -5.67 2.16
CA ILE A 38 15.76 -5.25 2.40
C ILE A 38 15.12 -4.93 1.07
N LYS A 39 14.04 -5.64 0.74
CA LYS A 39 13.24 -5.41 -0.45
C LYS A 39 11.83 -5.00 -0.04
N LEU A 40 11.44 -3.80 -0.42
CA LEU A 40 10.10 -3.25 -0.30
C LEU A 40 9.22 -3.82 -1.41
N GLU A 41 8.30 -4.71 -1.03
CA GLU A 41 7.17 -5.08 -1.88
C GLU A 41 6.05 -4.05 -1.72
N TYR A 42 5.52 -3.56 -2.84
CA TYR A 42 4.49 -2.52 -2.81
C TYR A 42 3.41 -2.76 -3.85
N LYS A 43 2.21 -2.26 -3.55
CA LYS A 43 1.06 -2.19 -4.47
C LYS A 43 0.57 -0.75 -4.50
N ILE A 44 0.23 -0.27 -5.69
CA ILE A 44 -0.35 1.07 -5.89
C ILE A 44 -1.72 0.87 -6.52
N GLY A 45 -2.74 1.51 -5.96
CA GLY A 45 -4.10 1.35 -6.43
C GLY A 45 -5.07 2.26 -5.71
N LYS A 46 -6.26 2.39 -6.29
CA LYS A 46 -7.37 3.13 -5.67
C LYS A 46 -8.00 2.38 -4.50
N SER A 47 -7.93 1.05 -4.50
CA SER A 47 -8.41 0.21 -3.42
C SER A 47 -7.39 -0.87 -3.12
N LEU A 48 -6.93 -0.96 -1.87
CA LEU A 48 -5.88 -1.87 -1.45
C LEU A 48 -6.21 -2.44 -0.05
N PRO A 49 -5.99 -3.75 0.17
CA PRO A 49 -6.05 -4.31 1.50
C PRO A 49 -4.84 -3.87 2.33
N PHE A 50 -5.07 -3.59 3.60
CA PHE A 50 -4.07 -3.32 4.63
C PHE A 50 -4.55 -3.97 5.93
N LEU A 51 -3.85 -5.03 6.36
CA LEU A 51 -4.31 -5.94 7.42
C LEU A 51 -5.72 -6.49 7.10
N ASP A 52 -6.68 -6.34 8.02
CA ASP A 52 -8.08 -6.76 7.87
C ASP A 52 -8.98 -5.62 7.37
N ILE A 53 -8.40 -4.57 6.77
CA ILE A 53 -9.11 -3.39 6.30
C ILE A 53 -8.89 -3.22 4.79
N LEU A 54 -9.96 -2.94 4.06
CA LEU A 54 -9.90 -2.49 2.68
C LEU A 54 -9.95 -0.97 2.66
N LEU A 55 -8.87 -0.36 2.19
CA LEU A 55 -8.73 1.09 2.04
C LEU A 55 -9.12 1.47 0.62
N SER A 56 -10.07 2.38 0.46
CA SER A 56 -10.57 2.82 -0.85
C SER A 56 -10.60 4.34 -0.96
N ASN A 57 -9.90 4.87 -1.97
CA ASN A 57 -9.91 6.29 -2.31
C ASN A 57 -11.07 6.60 -3.27
N ASN A 58 -12.09 7.28 -2.74
CA ASN A 58 -13.24 7.78 -3.48
C ASN A 58 -13.01 9.25 -3.83
N ASN A 59 -12.25 9.52 -4.89
CA ASN A 59 -11.98 10.86 -5.42
C ASN A 59 -11.48 11.86 -4.35
N GLY A 60 -10.53 11.46 -3.53
CA GLY A 60 -9.94 12.26 -2.45
C GLY A 60 -10.53 11.98 -1.07
N THR A 61 -11.61 11.21 -0.98
CA THR A 61 -12.15 10.75 0.30
C THR A 61 -11.69 9.32 0.58
N LEU A 62 -10.90 9.12 1.63
CA LEU A 62 -10.49 7.79 2.09
C LEU A 62 -11.66 7.14 2.84
N SER A 63 -12.08 5.96 2.37
CA SER A 63 -13.08 5.12 3.01
C SER A 63 -12.48 3.77 3.40
N THR A 64 -13.07 3.15 4.43
CA THR A 64 -12.59 1.87 4.95
C THR A 64 -13.74 0.87 5.05
N SER A 65 -13.44 -0.41 4.86
CA SER A 65 -14.38 -1.52 5.10
C SER A 65 -13.60 -2.75 5.56
N VAL A 66 -14.30 -3.77 6.05
CA VAL A 66 -13.66 -5.03 6.47
C VAL A 66 -13.16 -5.77 5.24
N TYR A 67 -11.89 -6.18 5.27
CA TYR A 67 -11.29 -7.03 4.24
C TYR A 67 -11.13 -8.46 4.75
N HIS A 68 -11.71 -9.41 4.02
CA HIS A 68 -11.46 -10.83 4.24
C HIS A 68 -10.52 -11.34 3.16
N LYS A 69 -9.39 -11.93 3.57
CA LYS A 69 -8.52 -12.64 2.64
C LYS A 69 -9.33 -13.76 1.98
N PRO A 70 -9.18 -13.99 0.66
CA PRO A 70 -9.85 -15.11 0.01
C PRO A 70 -9.47 -16.40 0.74
N ALA A 71 -10.47 -17.24 1.03
CA ALA A 71 -10.21 -18.56 1.59
C ALA A 71 -9.29 -19.31 0.62
N ALA A 72 -8.19 -19.85 1.14
CA ALA A 72 -7.22 -20.60 0.32
C ALA A 72 -7.92 -21.69 -0.50
N GLU A 73 -7.38 -21.97 -1.68
CA GLU A 73 -7.86 -23.02 -2.59
C GLU A 73 -8.08 -24.35 -1.82
N PRO A 74 -9.13 -25.13 -2.16
CA PRO A 74 -9.28 -26.45 -1.59
C PRO A 74 -8.00 -27.24 -1.87
N TYR A 75 -7.42 -27.84 -0.83
CA TYR A 75 -6.38 -28.85 -0.97
C TYR A 75 -6.93 -29.94 -1.90
N VAL A 76 -6.45 -29.97 -3.15
CA VAL A 76 -6.64 -31.08 -4.11
C VAL A 76 -5.55 -32.11 -3.93
#